data_AF-A0A497NS53-F1
#
_entry.id   AF-A0A497NS53-F1
#
_cell.length_a   1.000
_cell.length_b   1.000
_cell.length_c   1.000
_cell.angle_alpha   90.00
_cell.angle_beta   90.00
_cell.angle_gamma   90.00
#
_symmetry.space_group_name_H-M   'P 1'
#
loop_
_entity.id
_entity.type
_entity.pdbx_description
1 polymer ?
#
loop_
_entity_poly.entity_id
_entity_poly.type
_entity_poly.pdbx_seq_one_letter_code
_entity_poly.pdbx_strand_id
1 'polypeptide(L)'
;MVHPRAVLNNSNEWTTVATILPRVYWSTQIVDLSDYLPDPNGELKVRLYFTAEHKIDYVGLDTSKQAEIEIHQANLVSATHSTLGDVKDLLLENDQTYAELLPNQQITLNYTLPNNTKQARTLILYCKGHYHTITEENP
;
A
#
# COMPACT_ATOMS: atom_id res chain seq x y z
N MET A 1 -8.73 -10.33 -6.65
CA MET A 1 -8.20 -11.06 -7.81
C MET A 1 -6.79 -10.55 -8.11
N VAL A 2 -5.83 -11.41 -8.45
CA VAL A 2 -4.38 -11.22 -8.24
C VAL A 2 -3.63 -11.14 -9.57
N HIS A 3 -2.82 -10.11 -9.78
CA HIS A 3 -1.93 -9.97 -10.94
C HIS A 3 -0.48 -10.26 -10.58
N PRO A 4 0.03 -11.48 -10.79
CA PRO A 4 1.44 -11.76 -10.61
C PRO A 4 2.24 -11.09 -11.73
N ARG A 5 3.18 -10.23 -11.35
CA ARG A 5 4.26 -9.73 -12.20
C ARG A 5 5.46 -10.63 -11.99
N ALA A 6 6.11 -11.08 -13.06
CA ALA A 6 7.27 -11.94 -12.96
C ALA A 6 8.47 -11.37 -13.70
N VAL A 7 9.66 -11.62 -13.17
CA VAL A 7 10.95 -11.31 -13.81
C VAL A 7 11.63 -12.63 -14.16
N LEU A 8 12.34 -12.65 -15.28
CA LEU A 8 13.21 -13.78 -15.65
C LEU A 8 14.50 -13.69 -14.82
N ASN A 9 14.80 -14.70 -14.02
CA ASN A 9 16.02 -14.73 -13.21
C ASN A 9 17.23 -15.25 -14.02
N ASN A 10 18.42 -15.21 -13.42
CA ASN A 10 19.67 -15.66 -14.03
C ASN A 10 19.69 -17.16 -14.40
N SER A 11 18.73 -17.95 -13.91
CA SER A 11 18.54 -19.37 -14.23
C SER A 11 17.53 -19.61 -15.35
N ASN A 12 17.07 -18.56 -16.04
CA ASN A 12 15.99 -18.59 -17.04
C ASN A 12 14.62 -19.05 -16.48
N GLU A 13 14.37 -18.87 -15.19
CA GLU A 13 13.09 -19.18 -14.57
C GLU A 13 12.29 -17.91 -14.28
N TRP A 14 10.96 -18.01 -14.36
CA TRP A 14 10.06 -16.90 -14.04
C TRP A 14 9.78 -16.86 -12.54
N THR A 15 10.20 -15.78 -11.88
CA THR A 15 9.91 -15.54 -10.47
C THR A 15 8.84 -14.46 -10.34
N THR A 16 7.75 -14.73 -9.63
CA THR A 16 6.74 -13.70 -9.31
C THR A 16 7.33 -12.71 -8.29
N VAL A 17 7.45 -11.45 -8.71
CA VAL A 17 8.04 -10.36 -7.91
C VAL A 17 7.00 -9.46 -7.26
N ALA A 18 5.77 -9.44 -7.79
CA ALA A 18 4.68 -8.66 -7.21
C ALA A 18 3.32 -9.25 -7.55
N THR A 19 2.34 -9.03 -6.69
CA THR A 19 0.92 -9.30 -6.94
C THR A 19 0.13 -8.01 -6.80
N ILE A 20 -0.59 -7.61 -7.85
CA ILE A 20 -1.45 -6.41 -7.80
C ILE A 20 -2.91 -6.82 -7.77
N LEU A 21 -3.66 -6.23 -6.85
CA LEU A 21 -5.11 -6.33 -6.83
C LEU A 21 -5.68 -5.14 -7.63
N PRO A 22 -6.36 -5.39 -8.76
CA PRO A 22 -6.94 -4.32 -9.57
C PRO A 22 -8.04 -3.62 -8.77
N ARG A 23 -8.15 -2.31 -8.98
CA ARG A 23 -9.21 -1.48 -8.39
C ARG A 23 -10.31 -1.21 -9.43
N VAL A 24 -11.51 -0.92 -8.94
CA VAL A 24 -12.69 -0.57 -9.78
C VAL A 24 -12.42 0.67 -10.63
N TYR A 25 -11.65 1.63 -10.09
CA TYR A 25 -11.25 2.85 -10.77
C TYR A 25 -9.77 2.84 -11.16
N TRP A 26 -9.40 3.72 -12.09
CA TRP A 26 -8.01 3.92 -12.53
C TRP A 26 -7.08 4.00 -11.32
N SER A 27 -6.01 3.21 -11.33
CA SER A 27 -4.93 3.34 -10.35
C SER A 27 -3.57 3.10 -11.01
N THR A 28 -2.56 3.83 -10.55
CA THR A 28 -1.16 3.57 -10.89
C THR A 28 -0.57 2.60 -9.88
N GLN A 29 0.23 1.64 -10.34
CA GLN A 29 0.86 0.62 -9.51
C GLN A 29 2.35 0.57 -9.79
N ILE A 30 3.13 0.84 -8.75
CA ILE A 30 4.59 0.84 -8.78
C ILE A 30 5.08 -0.48 -8.20
N VAL A 31 6.04 -1.11 -8.86
CA VAL A 31 6.71 -2.32 -8.38
C VAL A 31 8.20 -2.03 -8.41
N ASP A 32 8.83 -2.15 -7.25
CA ASP A 32 10.27 -2.04 -7.13
C ASP A 32 10.93 -3.28 -7.74
N LEU A 33 11.82 -3.04 -8.70
CA LEU A 33 12.58 -4.07 -9.41
C LEU A 33 14.08 -3.97 -9.11
N SER A 34 14.50 -3.13 -8.15
CA SER A 34 15.91 -2.85 -7.86
C SER A 34 16.71 -4.12 -7.57
N ASP A 35 16.12 -5.09 -6.85
CA ASP A 35 16.75 -6.37 -6.52
C ASP A 35 16.98 -7.29 -7.73
N TYR A 36 16.36 -6.96 -8.87
CA TYR A 36 16.46 -7.71 -10.13
C TYR A 36 17.23 -6.93 -11.20
N LEU A 37 17.87 -5.82 -10.80
CA LEU A 37 18.61 -4.93 -11.67
C LEU A 37 20.02 -4.65 -11.12
N PRO A 38 21.03 -4.52 -12.01
CA PRO A 38 20.97 -4.83 -13.44
C PRO A 38 20.93 -6.35 -13.69
N ASP A 39 20.21 -6.78 -14.72
CA ASP A 39 20.41 -8.12 -15.28
C ASP A 39 21.87 -8.26 -15.72
N PRO A 40 22.58 -9.37 -15.42
CA PRO A 40 23.95 -9.59 -15.86
C PRO A 40 24.19 -9.44 -17.37
N ASN A 41 23.16 -9.65 -18.20
CA ASN A 41 23.24 -9.48 -19.65
C ASN A 41 22.69 -8.11 -20.13
N GLY A 42 22.26 -7.24 -19.22
CA GLY A 42 21.68 -5.93 -19.53
C GLY A 42 20.25 -5.98 -20.10
N GLU A 43 19.57 -7.12 -20.05
CA GLU A 43 18.19 -7.28 -20.56
C GLU A 43 17.19 -7.47 -19.41
N LEU A 44 16.28 -6.51 -19.20
CA LEU A 44 15.14 -6.69 -18.29
C LEU A 44 13.94 -7.31 -19.02
N LYS A 45 13.56 -8.54 -18.65
CA LYS A 45 12.34 -9.21 -19.16
C LYS A 45 11.28 -9.28 -18.07
N VAL A 46 10.18 -8.54 -18.28
CA VAL A 46 9.02 -8.51 -17.38
C VAL A 46 7.84 -9.21 -18.04
N ARG A 47 7.18 -10.09 -17.29
CA ARG A 47 5.91 -10.73 -17.68
C ARG A 47 4.77 -10.20 -16.83
N LEU A 48 3.71 -9.76 -17.50
CA LEU A 48 2.43 -9.39 -16.88
C LEU A 48 1.43 -10.51 -17.14
N TYR A 49 0.86 -11.08 -16.07
CA TYR A 49 -0.14 -12.13 -16.17
C TYR A 49 -1.48 -11.65 -15.62
N PHE A 50 -2.51 -11.67 -16.47
CA PHE A 50 -3.85 -11.21 -16.14
C PHE A 50 -4.74 -12.40 -15.81
N THR A 51 -5.42 -12.34 -14.67
CA THR A 51 -6.38 -13.38 -14.24
C THR A 51 -7.84 -12.97 -14.47
N ALA A 52 -8.08 -11.79 -15.06
CA ALA A 52 -9.38 -11.30 -15.54
C ALA A 52 -9.20 -10.19 -16.58
N GLU A 53 -10.32 -9.75 -17.13
CA GLU A 53 -10.44 -8.64 -18.07
C GLU A 53 -10.08 -7.30 -17.40
N HIS A 54 -8.81 -6.95 -17.46
CA HIS A 54 -8.31 -5.62 -17.12
C HIS A 54 -7.55 -5.02 -18.29
N LYS A 55 -7.50 -3.70 -18.34
CA LYS A 55 -6.77 -2.94 -19.35
C LYS A 55 -5.55 -2.28 -18.72
N ILE A 56 -4.48 -2.18 -19.50
CA ILE A 56 -3.31 -1.39 -19.17
C ILE A 56 -3.29 -0.22 -20.16
N ASP A 57 -3.27 0.99 -19.62
CA ASP A 57 -3.11 2.19 -20.44
C ASP A 57 -1.64 2.44 -20.78
N TYR A 58 -0.73 2.23 -19.81
CA TYR A 58 0.71 2.37 -20.02
C TYR A 58 1.52 1.50 -19.05
N VAL A 59 2.77 1.21 -19.45
CA VAL A 59 3.81 0.66 -18.59
C VAL A 59 5.04 1.54 -18.74
N GLY A 60 5.57 2.04 -17.62
CA GLY A 60 6.80 2.83 -17.59
C GLY A 60 7.86 2.13 -16.76
N LEU A 61 9.12 2.25 -17.21
CA LEU A 61 10.30 1.93 -16.40
C LEU A 61 10.90 3.26 -15.95
N ASP A 62 10.87 3.50 -14.64
CA ASP A 62 11.53 4.67 -14.05
C ASP A 62 12.92 4.26 -13.55
N THR A 63 13.94 4.92 -14.11
CA THR A 63 15.36 4.75 -13.73
C THR A 63 15.93 6.05 -13.18
N SER A 64 15.08 7.06 -12.94
CA SER A 64 15.49 8.31 -12.35
C SER A 64 16.02 8.08 -10.94
N LYS A 65 17.00 8.89 -10.52
CA LYS A 65 17.49 8.84 -9.15
C LYS A 65 16.32 9.16 -8.22
N GLN A 66 16.04 8.27 -7.27
CA GLN A 66 15.07 8.52 -6.21
C GLN A 66 15.37 9.87 -5.55
N ALA A 67 14.35 10.72 -5.44
CA ALA A 67 14.49 12.00 -4.76
C ALA A 67 14.90 11.76 -3.30
N GLU A 68 15.83 12.57 -2.80
CA GLU A 68 16.18 12.55 -1.39
C GLU A 68 15.00 13.09 -0.58
N ILE A 69 14.35 12.20 0.15
CA ILE A 69 13.23 12.52 1.03
C ILE A 69 13.65 12.32 2.48
N GLU A 70 13.21 13.22 3.33
CA GLU A 70 13.29 13.07 4.78
C GLU A 70 11.91 12.63 5.27
N ILE A 71 11.84 11.45 5.88
CA ILE A 71 10.60 10.91 6.43
C ILE A 71 10.55 11.26 7.91
N HIS A 72 9.51 11.99 8.30
CA HIS A 72 9.19 12.24 9.69
C HIS A 72 7.94 11.47 10.08
N GLN A 73 8.06 10.61 11.09
CA GLN A 73 6.90 9.91 11.64
C GLN A 73 6.05 10.89 12.45
N ALA A 74 4.75 10.95 12.14
CA ALA A 74 3.78 11.74 12.88
C ALA A 74 3.38 11.01 14.16
N ASN A 75 3.26 11.73 15.28
CA ASN A 75 2.84 11.12 16.54
C ASN A 75 1.31 11.09 16.63
N LEU A 76 0.72 9.91 16.78
CA LEU A 76 -0.72 9.76 17.02
C LEU A 76 -1.06 10.26 18.42
N VAL A 77 -1.78 11.38 18.50
CA VAL A 77 -2.16 12.02 19.76
C VAL A 77 -3.41 11.36 20.33
N SER A 78 -4.44 11.21 19.50
CA SER A 78 -5.72 10.59 19.89
C SER A 78 -6.36 9.86 18.72
N ALA A 79 -7.14 8.83 19.06
CA ALA A 79 -8.01 8.14 18.13
C ALA A 79 -9.38 7.95 18.80
N THR A 80 -10.41 8.59 18.26
CA THR A 80 -11.75 8.58 18.88
C THR A 80 -12.75 7.93 17.95
N HIS A 81 -13.24 6.76 18.33
CA HIS A 81 -14.36 6.06 17.72
C HIS A 81 -15.68 6.77 18.01
N SER A 82 -16.56 6.87 17.02
CA SER A 82 -17.84 7.58 17.15
C SER A 82 -18.79 6.98 18.20
N THR A 83 -18.62 5.71 18.56
CA THR A 83 -19.44 5.01 19.56
C THR A 83 -18.66 4.47 20.77
N LEU A 84 -17.38 4.10 20.63
CA LEU A 84 -16.59 3.43 21.67
C LEU A 84 -15.72 4.41 22.46
N GLY A 85 -15.58 5.65 21.99
CA GLY A 85 -14.68 6.63 22.60
C GLY A 85 -13.24 6.38 22.18
N ASP A 86 -12.29 6.46 23.12
CA ASP A 86 -10.87 6.33 22.82
C ASP A 86 -10.52 4.89 22.41
N VAL A 87 -9.89 4.75 21.23
CA VAL A 87 -9.42 3.48 20.67
C VAL A 87 -7.94 3.54 20.30
N LYS A 88 -7.20 4.54 20.79
CA LYS A 88 -5.80 4.77 20.42
C LYS A 88 -4.93 3.53 20.61
N ASP A 89 -5.03 2.88 21.75
CA ASP A 89 -4.16 1.75 22.10
C ASP A 89 -4.35 0.55 21.16
N LEU A 90 -5.56 0.38 20.58
CA LEU A 90 -5.85 -0.66 19.60
C LEU A 90 -5.23 -0.41 18.22
N LEU A 91 -4.66 0.78 17.99
CA LEU A 91 -4.12 1.21 16.70
C LEU A 91 -2.60 1.38 16.69
N LEU A 92 -1.94 1.25 17.85
CA LEU A 92 -0.50 1.49 17.98
C LEU A 92 0.34 0.31 17.49
N GLU A 93 -0.14 -0.91 17.70
CA GLU A 93 0.61 -2.14 17.42
C GLU A 93 -0.10 -2.98 16.35
N ASN A 94 0.69 -3.70 15.55
CA ASN A 94 0.17 -4.69 14.61
C ASN A 94 0.16 -6.07 15.27
N ASP A 95 -0.73 -6.25 16.24
CA ASP A 95 -0.82 -7.40 17.14
C ASP A 95 -2.05 -8.30 16.86
N GLN A 96 -2.73 -8.09 15.74
CA GLN A 96 -4.02 -8.70 15.38
C GLN A 96 -5.22 -8.25 16.24
N THR A 97 -5.04 -7.24 17.09
CA THR A 97 -6.13 -6.52 17.74
C THR A 97 -6.57 -5.38 16.82
N TYR A 98 -7.88 -5.16 16.69
CA TYR A 98 -8.43 -4.16 15.77
C TYR A 98 -9.47 -3.28 16.45
N ALA A 99 -9.49 -1.99 16.09
CA ALA A 99 -10.68 -1.16 16.27
C ALA A 99 -11.62 -1.40 15.08
N GLU A 100 -12.77 -2.01 15.34
CA GLU A 100 -13.77 -2.33 14.31
C GLU A 100 -14.61 -1.10 13.96
N LEU A 101 -15.01 -1.01 12.68
CA LEU A 101 -15.94 -0.01 12.17
C LEU A 101 -17.14 -0.71 11.52
N LEU A 102 -18.29 -0.65 12.17
CA LEU A 102 -19.57 -1.03 11.56
C LEU A 102 -20.04 0.06 10.58
N PRO A 103 -21.04 -0.21 9.73
CA PRO A 103 -21.58 0.78 8.80
C PRO A 103 -21.97 2.07 9.53
N ASN A 104 -21.58 3.20 8.95
CA ASN A 104 -21.80 4.55 9.49
C ASN A 104 -21.02 4.90 10.77
N GLN A 105 -20.10 4.03 11.23
CA GLN A 105 -19.15 4.39 12.28
C GLN A 105 -17.90 5.06 11.67
N GLN A 106 -17.18 5.81 12.51
CA GLN A 106 -15.92 6.45 12.12
C GLN A 106 -14.95 6.50 13.30
N ILE A 107 -13.66 6.52 12.99
CA ILE A 107 -12.59 6.85 13.93
C ILE A 107 -11.95 8.15 13.47
N THR A 108 -11.94 9.15 14.35
CA THR A 108 -11.23 10.41 14.14
C THR A 108 -9.82 10.30 14.71
N LEU A 109 -8.80 10.46 13.87
CA LEU A 109 -7.39 10.41 14.26
C LEU A 109 -6.79 11.82 14.29
N ASN A 110 -6.09 12.16 15.37
CA ASN A 110 -5.35 13.42 15.48
C ASN A 110 -3.86 13.15 15.62
N TYR A 111 -3.05 13.86 14.84
CA TYR A 111 -1.60 13.70 14.84
C TYR A 111 -0.91 15.01 15.17
N THR A 112 0.19 14.93 15.93
CA THR A 112 1.16 16.02 16.00
C THR A 112 2.13 15.87 14.83
N LEU A 113 2.19 16.90 14.00
CA LEU A 113 3.13 16.99 12.89
C LEU A 113 4.34 17.82 13.31
N PRO A 114 5.55 17.50 12.81
CA PRO A 114 6.71 18.36 13.00
C PRO A 114 6.45 19.75 12.39
N ASN A 115 7.07 20.77 12.99
CA ASN A 115 7.09 22.10 12.43
C ASN A 115 7.70 22.05 11.03
N ASN A 116 7.00 22.63 10.04
CA ASN A 116 7.53 22.75 8.69
C ASN A 116 7.68 24.23 8.37
N THR A 117 8.91 24.66 8.13
CA THR A 117 9.25 26.00 7.67
C THR A 117 9.27 26.10 6.14
N LYS A 118 9.11 24.98 5.42
CA LYS A 118 9.04 24.91 3.96
C LYS A 118 7.58 25.00 3.48
N GLN A 119 7.39 25.49 2.26
CA GLN A 119 6.07 25.78 1.67
C GLN A 119 5.27 24.54 1.23
N ALA A 120 5.91 23.36 1.13
CA ALA A 120 5.23 22.12 0.72
C ALA A 120 5.57 20.95 1.66
N ARG A 121 4.56 20.16 2.01
CA ARG A 121 4.68 18.82 2.63
C ARG A 121 3.64 17.89 2.05
N THR A 122 4.01 16.63 1.89
CA THR A 122 3.08 15.54 1.57
C THR A 122 2.78 14.77 2.86
N LEU A 123 1.52 14.41 3.06
CA LEU A 123 1.09 13.56 4.16
C LEU A 123 0.71 12.19 3.61
N ILE A 124 1.20 11.14 4.24
CA ILE A 124 0.87 9.75 3.90
C ILE A 124 0.23 9.13 5.13
N LEU A 125 -0.99 8.60 4.97
CA LEU A 125 -1.63 7.76 5.97
C LEU A 125 -1.48 6.30 5.53
N TYR A 126 -0.85 5.50 6.38
CA TYR A 126 -0.72 4.06 6.19
C TYR A 126 -1.59 3.35 7.23
N CYS A 127 -2.59 2.59 6.76
CA CYS A 127 -3.46 1.79 7.61
C CYS A 127 -3.31 0.31 7.23
N LYS A 128 -3.32 -0.55 8.24
CA LYS A 128 -3.34 -2.01 8.05
C LYS A 128 -4.60 -2.57 8.69
N GLY A 129 -5.34 -3.35 7.93
CA GLY A 129 -6.60 -3.96 8.35
C GLY A 129 -7.20 -4.79 7.22
N HIS A 130 -8.42 -5.28 7.45
CA HIS A 130 -9.17 -6.03 6.46
C HIS A 130 -10.66 -5.67 6.56
N TYR A 131 -11.39 -5.94 5.49
CA TYR A 131 -12.84 -5.85 5.46
C TYR A 131 -13.40 -7.25 5.46
N HIS A 132 -14.50 -7.46 6.18
CA HIS A 132 -15.30 -8.67 6.07
C HIS A 132 -16.74 -8.28 5.72
N THR A 133 -17.46 -9.20 5.08
CA THR A 133 -18.86 -9.00 4.73
C THR A 133 -19.73 -9.18 5.97
N ILE A 134 -20.64 -8.24 6.21
CA ILE A 134 -21.67 -8.36 7.25
C ILE A 134 -22.66 -9.42 6.79
N THR A 135 -22.95 -10.38 7.66
CA THR A 135 -23.88 -11.49 7.40
C THR A 135 -24.82 -11.64 8.59
N GLU A 136 -25.89 -12.41 8.46
CA GLU A 136 -26.80 -12.67 9.60
C GLU A 136 -26.10 -13.33 10.79
N GLU A 137 -24.99 -14.05 10.56
CA GLU A 137 -24.19 -14.72 11.58
C GLU A 137 -23.11 -13.82 12.21
N ASN A 138 -22.81 -12.68 11.60
CA ASN A 138 -21.92 -11.64 12.12
C ASN A 138 -22.48 -10.24 11.76
N PRO A 139 -23.53 -9.81 12.50
CA PRO A 139 -24.30 -8.60 12.20
C PRO A 139 -23.58 -7.29 12.60
#